data_AF-A0A7C1U362-F1
#
_entry.id   AF-A0A7C1U362-F1
#
_cell.length_a   1.000
_cell.length_b   1.000
_cell.length_c   1.000
_cell.angle_alpha   90.00
_cell.angle_beta   90.00
_cell.angle_gamma   90.00
#
_symmetry.space_group_name_H-M   'P 1'
#
loop_
_entity.id
_entity.type
_entity.pdbx_description
1 polymer ?
#
loop_
_entity_poly.entity_id
_entity_poly.type
_entity_poly.pdbx_seq_one_letter_code
_entity_poly.pdbx_strand_id
1 'polypeptide(L)'
;MNGHPEKLAGDPRFWAALGVAPLVWLLGWWLWQPQPRWDWPLAEPRVFLMVGLLYPLAEEILFRGLLQGELSRWRWGRAARGGVTGANLATSLIFTALHFFSHPPLAASLVIFPSLIFGYFRDRHGNIRASVILHMFYNTGYFWIFAS
;
A
#
# COMPACT_ATOMS: atom_id res chain seq x y z
N MET A 1 -21.65 4.22 9.70
CA MET A 1 -21.21 3.52 10.92
C MET A 1 -20.65 4.58 11.83
N ASN A 2 -21.34 4.87 12.94
CA ASN A 2 -20.88 5.85 13.93
C ASN A 2 -19.97 5.12 14.92
N GLY A 3 -18.67 5.10 14.64
CA GLY A 3 -17.63 4.68 15.58
C GLY A 3 -16.64 5.82 15.73
N HIS A 4 -16.28 6.15 16.97
CA HIS A 4 -15.15 7.05 17.21
C HIS A 4 -13.93 6.55 16.41
N PRO A 5 -13.18 7.42 15.74
CA PRO A 5 -12.01 6.98 14.99
C PRO A 5 -11.06 6.26 15.96
N GLU A 6 -10.94 4.94 15.81
CA GLU A 6 -9.98 4.16 16.59
C GLU A 6 -8.59 4.76 16.37
N LYS A 7 -7.89 5.04 17.46
CA LYS A 7 -6.52 5.52 17.39
C LYS A 7 -5.69 4.44 16.71
N LEU A 8 -4.90 4.82 15.71
CA LEU A 8 -4.11 3.89 14.90
C LEU A 8 -3.33 2.87 15.73
N ALA A 9 -2.66 3.31 16.80
CA ALA A 9 -1.86 2.44 17.67
C ALA A 9 -2.67 1.35 18.39
N GLY A 10 -3.97 1.56 18.58
CA GLY A 10 -4.88 0.59 19.22
C GLY A 10 -5.63 -0.29 18.23
N ASP A 11 -5.40 -0.16 16.92
CA ASP A 11 -6.12 -0.93 15.90
C ASP A 11 -5.41 -2.27 15.61
N PRO A 12 -5.93 -3.42 16.07
CA PRO A 12 -5.31 -4.71 15.83
C PRO A 12 -5.27 -5.09 14.35
N ARG A 13 -6.19 -4.56 13.52
CA ARG A 13 -6.20 -4.83 12.07
C ARG A 13 -5.01 -4.15 11.41
N PHE A 14 -4.66 -2.94 11.86
CA PHE A 14 -3.48 -2.23 11.36
C PHE A 14 -2.21 -3.02 11.65
N TRP A 15 -2.06 -3.53 12.87
CA TRP A 15 -0.91 -4.37 13.23
C TRP A 15 -0.88 -5.69 12.47
N ALA A 16 -2.04 -6.32 12.26
CA ALA A 16 -2.13 -7.52 11.42
C ALA A 16 -1.70 -7.22 9.97
N ALA A 17 -2.16 -6.10 9.38
CA ALA A 17 -1.75 -5.68 8.06
C ALA A 17 -0.25 -5.38 8.00
N LEU A 18 0.32 -4.73 9.01
CA LEU A 18 1.76 -4.52 9.11
C LEU A 18 2.51 -5.87 9.17
N GLY A 19 1.98 -6.86 9.88
CA GLY A 19 2.52 -8.22 9.95
C GLY A 19 2.40 -9.03 8.65
N VAL A 20 1.49 -8.69 7.73
CA VAL A 20 1.39 -9.34 6.42
C VAL A 20 2.61 -9.05 5.56
N ALA A 21 3.19 -7.84 5.63
CA ALA A 21 4.35 -7.47 4.80
C ALA A 21 5.55 -8.42 4.99
N PRO A 22 6.05 -8.66 6.22
CA PRO A 22 7.13 -9.61 6.46
C PRO A 22 6.82 -11.02 5.97
N LEU A 23 5.57 -11.49 6.12
CA LEU A 23 5.17 -12.80 5.62
C LEU A 23 5.25 -12.87 4.09
N VAL A 24 4.82 -11.81 3.40
CA VAL A 24 4.92 -11.70 1.93
C VAL A 24 6.38 -11.62 1.49
N TRP A 25 7.23 -10.86 2.18
CA TRP A 25 8.66 -10.80 1.87
C TRP A 25 9.34 -12.15 2.10
N LEU A 26 9.04 -12.85 3.19
CA LEU A 26 9.58 -14.19 3.46
C LEU A 26 9.13 -15.20 2.41
N LEU A 27 7.87 -15.15 1.99
CA LEU A 27 7.37 -16.00 0.90
C LEU A 27 8.07 -15.66 -0.43
N GLY A 28 8.19 -14.38 -0.78
CA GLY A 28 8.90 -13.94 -1.97
C GLY A 28 10.36 -14.35 -1.97
N TRP A 29 11.03 -14.24 -0.81
CA TRP A 29 12.40 -14.72 -0.62
C TRP A 29 12.50 -16.22 -0.90
N TRP A 30 11.61 -17.02 -0.32
CA TRP A 30 11.61 -18.47 -0.50
C TRP A 30 11.35 -18.88 -1.96
N LEU A 31 10.44 -18.19 -2.65
CA LEU A 31 10.07 -18.48 -4.04
C LEU A 31 11.11 -18.01 -5.06
N TRP A 32 11.73 -16.85 -4.85
CA TRP A 32 12.59 -16.21 -5.85
C TRP A 32 14.07 -16.25 -5.53
N GLN A 33 14.45 -16.60 -4.29
CA GLN A 33 15.83 -16.71 -3.82
C GLN A 33 16.69 -15.51 -4.26
N PRO A 34 16.27 -14.26 -3.93
CA PRO A 34 17.02 -13.07 -4.34
C PRO A 34 18.42 -13.09 -3.72
N GLN A 35 19.36 -12.41 -4.37
CA GLN A 35 20.71 -12.18 -3.85
C GLN A 35 20.85 -10.70 -3.47
N PRO A 36 20.26 -10.27 -2.34
CA PRO A 36 20.19 -8.86 -1.99
C PRO A 36 21.57 -8.25 -1.77
N ARG A 37 21.81 -7.11 -2.39
CA ARG A 37 22.96 -6.24 -2.05
C ARG A 37 22.62 -5.42 -0.80
N TRP A 38 22.85 -5.97 0.39
CA TRP A 38 22.38 -5.37 1.66
C TRP A 38 22.79 -3.91 1.90
N ASP A 39 23.92 -3.48 1.34
CA ASP A 39 24.47 -2.13 1.43
C ASP A 39 23.83 -1.13 0.45
N TRP A 40 23.03 -1.59 -0.52
CA TRP A 40 22.47 -0.73 -1.56
C TRP A 40 21.69 0.49 -1.05
N PRO A 41 20.91 0.42 0.07
CA PRO A 41 20.23 1.61 0.59
C PRO A 41 21.20 2.69 1.09
N LEU A 42 22.40 2.30 1.51
CA LEU A 42 23.45 3.21 1.95
C LEU A 42 24.33 3.67 0.78
N ALA A 43 24.51 2.82 -0.23
CA ALA A 43 25.20 3.17 -1.46
C ALA A 43 24.40 4.17 -2.30
N GLU A 44 23.07 4.01 -2.34
CA GLU A 44 22.15 4.81 -3.17
C GLU A 44 20.98 5.40 -2.34
N PRO A 45 21.25 6.18 -1.28
CA PRO A 45 20.24 6.60 -0.31
C PRO A 45 19.17 7.48 -0.92
N ARG A 46 19.51 8.27 -1.95
CA ARG A 46 18.53 9.10 -2.66
C ARG A 46 17.47 8.24 -3.34
N VAL A 47 17.88 7.17 -4.02
CA VAL A 47 16.97 6.27 -4.72
C VAL A 47 16.10 5.54 -3.71
N PHE A 48 16.71 5.00 -2.64
CA PHE A 48 15.98 4.29 -1.60
C PHE A 48 14.93 5.18 -0.90
N LEU A 49 15.27 6.43 -0.57
CA LEU A 49 14.31 7.38 0.02
C LEU A 49 13.20 7.76 -0.96
N MET A 50 13.49 7.85 -2.25
CA MET A 50 12.47 8.14 -3.26
C MET A 50 11.47 7.00 -3.36
N VAL A 51 11.94 5.77 -3.58
CA VAL A 51 11.05 4.62 -3.76
C VAL A 51 10.38 4.22 -2.46
N GLY A 52 11.11 4.13 -1.35
CA GLY A 52 10.58 3.64 -0.08
C GLY A 52 9.69 4.63 0.66
N LEU A 53 9.88 5.95 0.48
CA LEU A 53 9.18 6.97 1.27
C LEU A 53 8.45 8.02 0.43
N LEU A 54 9.16 8.75 -0.43
CA LEU A 54 8.59 9.95 -1.08
C LEU A 54 7.54 9.60 -2.14
N TYR A 55 7.77 8.59 -2.97
CA TYR A 55 6.79 8.11 -3.94
C TYR A 55 5.55 7.54 -3.24
N PRO A 56 5.65 6.60 -2.27
CA PRO A 56 4.51 6.13 -1.50
C PRO A 56 3.71 7.27 -0.85
N LEU A 57 4.37 8.29 -0.30
CA LEU A 57 3.65 9.44 0.25
C LEU A 57 2.84 10.19 -0.83
N ALA A 58 3.47 10.49 -1.96
CA ALA A 58 2.82 11.19 -3.06
C ALA A 58 1.67 10.38 -3.66
N GLU A 59 1.87 9.07 -3.83
CA GLU A 59 0.86 8.13 -4.29
C GLU A 59 -0.33 8.08 -3.33
N GLU A 60 -0.12 7.96 -2.02
CA GLU A 60 -1.22 7.90 -1.07
C GLU A 60 -1.99 9.23 -0.97
N ILE A 61 -1.32 10.38 -1.13
CA ILE A 61 -1.98 11.69 -1.25
C ILE A 61 -2.89 11.70 -2.49
N LEU A 62 -2.37 11.30 -3.65
CA LEU A 62 -3.10 11.33 -4.91
C LEU A 62 -4.25 10.30 -4.93
N PHE A 63 -3.96 9.05 -4.64
CA PHE A 63 -4.91 7.95 -4.80
C PHE A 63 -5.87 7.83 -3.61
N ARG A 64 -5.41 7.95 -2.36
CA ARG A 64 -6.30 7.79 -1.18
C ARG A 64 -6.87 9.09 -0.68
N GLY A 65 -6.08 10.16 -0.73
CA GLY A 65 -6.51 11.50 -0.38
C GLY A 65 -7.52 12.03 -1.39
N LEU A 66 -7.10 12.17 -2.65
CA LEU A 66 -7.90 12.79 -3.70
C LEU A 66 -8.84 11.78 -4.36
N LEU A 67 -8.34 10.78 -5.10
CA LEU A 67 -9.19 9.93 -5.94
C LEU A 67 -10.23 9.12 -5.13
N GLN A 68 -9.78 8.30 -4.17
CA GLN A 68 -10.68 7.52 -3.32
C GLN A 68 -11.57 8.45 -2.48
N GLY A 69 -11.05 9.60 -2.05
CA GLY A 69 -11.80 10.61 -1.30
C GLY A 69 -12.98 11.18 -2.10
N GLU A 70 -12.75 11.56 -3.35
CA GLU A 70 -13.77 12.07 -4.26
C GLU A 70 -14.77 10.98 -4.65
N LEU A 71 -14.31 9.77 -5.00
CA LEU A 71 -15.19 8.65 -5.33
C LEU A 71 -16.08 8.25 -4.14
N SER A 72 -15.61 8.43 -2.91
CA SER A 72 -16.38 8.20 -1.68
C SER A 72 -17.56 9.18 -1.48
N ARG A 73 -17.66 10.25 -2.28
CA ARG A 73 -18.82 11.15 -2.25
C ARG A 73 -20.05 10.56 -2.95
N TRP A 74 -19.87 9.52 -3.75
CA TRP A 74 -20.93 8.85 -4.50
C TRP A 74 -21.53 7.68 -3.70
N ARG A 75 -22.83 7.41 -3.90
CA ARG A 75 -23.52 6.30 -3.20
C ARG A 75 -22.88 4.94 -3.47
N TRP A 76 -22.54 4.67 -4.73
CA TRP A 76 -21.85 3.44 -5.12
C TRP A 76 -20.43 3.37 -4.55
N GLY A 77 -19.74 4.52 -4.45
CA GLY A 77 -18.38 4.60 -3.93
C GLY A 77 -18.30 4.24 -2.45
N ARG A 78 -19.31 4.61 -1.66
CA ARG A 78 -19.42 4.21 -0.23
C ARG A 78 -19.93 2.80 -0.02
N ALA A 79 -20.56 2.18 -1.02
CA ALA A 79 -21.09 0.84 -0.87
C ALA A 79 -19.92 -0.13 -0.62
N ALA A 80 -19.98 -0.86 0.50
CA ALA A 80 -18.94 -1.79 0.91
C ALA A 80 -19.43 -3.23 0.81
N ARG A 81 -18.57 -4.13 0.32
CA ARG A 81 -18.77 -5.58 0.37
C ARG A 81 -17.50 -6.22 0.92
N GLY A 82 -17.61 -7.00 2.00
CA GLY A 82 -16.45 -7.63 2.63
C GLY A 82 -15.38 -6.65 3.14
N GLY A 83 -15.76 -5.42 3.49
CA GLY A 83 -14.82 -4.37 3.92
C GLY A 83 -14.20 -3.55 2.78
N VAL A 84 -14.39 -3.92 1.51
CA VAL A 84 -13.92 -3.15 0.36
C VAL A 84 -15.03 -2.26 -0.17
N THR A 85 -14.80 -0.95 -0.21
CA THR A 85 -15.72 0.02 -0.80
C THR A 85 -15.56 0.09 -2.32
N GLY A 86 -16.61 0.53 -3.03
CA GLY A 86 -16.52 0.80 -4.47
C GLY A 86 -15.42 1.81 -4.81
N ALA A 87 -15.24 2.84 -3.97
CA ALA A 87 -14.18 3.83 -4.12
C ALA A 87 -12.79 3.21 -3.97
N ASN A 88 -12.58 2.36 -2.96
CA ASN A 88 -11.33 1.64 -2.77
C ASN A 88 -11.03 0.71 -3.95
N LEU A 89 -12.01 -0.08 -4.40
CA LEU A 89 -11.85 -0.99 -5.52
C LEU A 89 -11.45 -0.25 -6.80
N ALA A 90 -12.20 0.80 -7.17
CA ALA A 90 -11.90 1.58 -8.38
C ALA A 90 -10.52 2.25 -8.31
N THR A 91 -10.19 2.87 -7.17
CA THR A 91 -8.87 3.47 -6.95
C THR A 91 -7.77 2.42 -7.06
N SER A 92 -7.96 1.24 -6.48
CA SER A 92 -6.97 0.17 -6.47
C SER A 92 -6.75 -0.43 -7.86
N LEU A 93 -7.81 -0.55 -8.67
CA LEU A 93 -7.71 -0.96 -10.07
C LEU A 93 -6.92 0.05 -10.91
N ILE A 94 -7.21 1.35 -10.76
CA ILE A 94 -6.47 2.41 -11.48
C ILE A 94 -5.00 2.43 -11.04
N PHE A 95 -4.74 2.41 -9.73
CA PHE A 95 -3.39 2.36 -9.18
C PHE A 95 -2.60 1.16 -9.72
N THR A 96 -3.21 -0.02 -9.70
CA THR A 96 -2.62 -1.26 -10.23
C THR A 96 -2.35 -1.16 -11.73
N ALA A 97 -3.29 -0.61 -12.52
CA ALA A 97 -3.13 -0.45 -13.97
C ALA A 97 -1.91 0.43 -14.30
N LEU A 98 -1.67 1.50 -13.54
CA LEU A 98 -0.50 2.38 -13.74
C LEU A 98 0.83 1.67 -13.45
N HIS A 99 0.85 0.64 -12.61
CA HIS A 99 2.07 -0.13 -12.33
C HIS A 99 2.52 -0.97 -13.51
N PHE A 100 1.65 -1.29 -14.48
CA PHE A 100 2.05 -2.00 -15.70
C PHE A 100 3.00 -1.21 -16.60
N PHE A 101 3.08 0.12 -16.43
CA PHE A 101 4.05 0.94 -17.19
C PHE A 101 5.48 0.80 -16.68
N SER A 102 5.67 0.36 -15.44
CA SER A 102 6.98 0.37 -14.76
C SER A 102 7.40 -0.98 -14.18
N HIS A 103 6.50 -1.97 -14.14
CA HIS A 103 6.76 -3.28 -13.54
C HIS A 103 6.38 -4.45 -14.46
N PRO A 104 7.04 -5.61 -14.31
CA PRO A 104 6.62 -6.83 -14.97
C PRO A 104 5.16 -7.19 -14.66
N PRO A 105 4.42 -7.85 -15.58
CA PRO A 105 2.98 -8.08 -15.43
C PRO A 105 2.56 -8.77 -14.12
N LEU A 106 3.33 -9.75 -13.66
CA LEU A 106 3.05 -10.43 -12.39
C LEU A 106 3.19 -9.49 -11.19
N ALA A 107 4.30 -8.73 -11.13
CA ALA A 107 4.53 -7.78 -10.05
C ALA A 107 3.45 -6.70 -10.03
N ALA A 108 3.13 -6.12 -11.20
CA ALA A 108 2.05 -5.13 -11.34
C ALA A 108 0.71 -5.69 -10.87
N SER A 109 0.33 -6.90 -11.29
CA SER A 109 -0.93 -7.54 -10.89
C SER A 109 -1.05 -7.73 -9.38
N LEU A 110 0.05 -8.05 -8.70
CA LEU A 110 0.07 -8.28 -7.25
C LEU A 110 -0.10 -6.98 -6.44
N VAL A 111 0.11 -5.80 -7.04
CA VAL A 111 -0.08 -4.48 -6.37
C VAL A 111 -1.52 -4.28 -5.91
N ILE A 112 -2.51 -4.94 -6.51
CA ILE A 112 -3.91 -4.80 -6.12
C ILE A 112 -4.15 -5.18 -4.65
N PHE A 113 -3.42 -6.18 -4.13
CA PHE A 113 -3.61 -6.66 -2.77
C PHE A 113 -3.20 -5.63 -1.70
N PRO A 114 -1.95 -5.11 -1.66
CA PRO A 114 -1.59 -4.04 -0.73
C PRO A 114 -2.43 -2.78 -0.97
N SER A 115 -2.72 -2.45 -2.23
CA SER A 115 -3.56 -1.30 -2.60
C SER A 115 -4.96 -1.35 -1.96
N LEU A 116 -5.62 -2.51 -2.00
CA LEU A 116 -6.91 -2.72 -1.33
C LEU A 116 -6.82 -2.59 0.20
N ILE A 117 -5.73 -3.10 0.81
CA ILE A 117 -5.47 -2.97 2.25
C ILE A 117 -5.30 -1.49 2.63
N PHE A 118 -4.51 -0.73 1.87
CA PHE A 118 -4.26 0.68 2.14
C PHE A 118 -5.55 1.50 2.03
N GLY A 119 -6.36 1.24 0.98
CA GLY A 119 -7.65 1.89 0.81
C GLY A 119 -8.67 1.50 1.90
N TYR A 120 -8.61 0.28 2.43
CA TYR A 120 -9.42 -0.13 3.57
C TYR A 120 -9.13 0.73 4.81
N PHE A 121 -7.85 0.95 5.12
CA PHE A 121 -7.48 1.78 6.27
C PHE A 121 -7.82 3.26 6.08
N ARG A 122 -7.76 3.77 4.83
CA ARG A 122 -8.25 5.12 4.54
C ARG A 122 -9.73 5.25 4.88
N ASP A 123 -10.55 4.29 4.49
CA ASP A 123 -12.00 4.32 4.77
C ASP A 123 -12.29 4.12 6.26
N ARG A 124 -11.51 3.29 6.95
CA ARG A 124 -11.65 3.01 8.38
C ARG A 124 -11.31 4.20 9.26
N HIS A 125 -10.22 4.91 8.97
CA HIS A 125 -9.74 6.03 9.80
C HIS A 125 -10.14 7.41 9.28
N GLY A 126 -10.70 7.50 8.07
CA GLY A 126 -11.09 8.76 7.43
C GLY A 126 -9.91 9.66 7.06
N ASN A 127 -8.69 9.15 7.09
CA ASN A 127 -7.46 9.86 6.76
C ASN A 127 -6.43 8.89 6.16
N ILE A 128 -5.36 9.41 5.56
CA ILE A 128 -4.37 8.59 4.85
C ILE A 128 -3.20 8.10 5.71
N ARG A 129 -3.13 8.43 7.01
CA ARG A 129 -1.92 8.17 7.82
C ARG A 129 -1.57 6.68 7.88
N ALA A 130 -2.57 5.84 8.16
CA ALA A 130 -2.40 4.39 8.21
C ALA A 130 -1.95 3.83 6.84
N SER A 131 -2.57 4.31 5.76
CA SER A 131 -2.25 3.92 4.39
C SER A 131 -0.83 4.29 4.01
N VAL A 132 -0.38 5.52 4.33
CA VAL A 132 1.01 6.00 4.14
C VAL A 132 2.01 5.13 4.89
N ILE A 133 1.78 4.87 6.19
CA ILE A 133 2.71 4.08 7.00
C ILE A 133 2.84 2.65 6.45
N LEU A 134 1.70 2.02 6.12
CA LEU A 134 1.71 0.68 5.54
C LEU A 134 2.42 0.67 4.20
N HIS A 135 2.10 1.62 3.32
CA HIS A 135 2.70 1.69 1.99
C HIS A 135 4.22 1.88 2.08
N MET A 136 4.69 2.86 2.85
CA MET A 136 6.12 3.07 3.08
C MET A 136 6.81 1.83 3.63
N PHE A 137 6.21 1.16 4.62
CA PHE A 137 6.77 -0.05 5.22
C PHE A 137 6.88 -1.20 4.20
N TYR A 138 5.78 -1.48 3.49
CA TYR A 138 5.72 -2.49 2.43
C TYR A 138 6.78 -2.25 1.36
N ASN A 139 6.89 -0.99 0.91
CA ASN A 139 7.76 -0.60 -0.18
C ASN A 139 9.24 -0.60 0.24
N THR A 140 9.55 -0.06 1.41
CA THR A 140 10.92 -0.05 1.97
C THR A 140 11.48 -1.46 2.08
N GLY A 141 10.74 -2.41 2.67
CA GLY A 141 11.21 -3.79 2.76
C GLY A 141 11.28 -4.51 1.41
N TYR A 142 10.30 -4.27 0.53
CA TYR A 142 10.33 -4.84 -0.82
C TYR A 142 11.57 -4.39 -1.60
N PHE A 143 11.82 -3.09 -1.70
CA PHE A 143 12.98 -2.60 -2.43
C PHE A 143 14.29 -3.03 -1.76
N TRP A 144 14.36 -3.04 -0.42
CA TRP A 144 15.58 -3.48 0.26
C TRP A 144 15.95 -4.92 -0.11
N ILE A 145 14.95 -5.81 -0.17
CA ILE A 145 15.16 -7.25 -0.38
C ILE A 145 15.26 -7.63 -1.87
N PHE A 146 14.53 -6.96 -2.75
CA PHE A 146 14.28 -7.44 -4.13
C PHE A 146 14.75 -6.50 -5.25
N ALA A 147 15.24 -5.30 -4.96
CA ALA A 147 15.60 -4.30 -5.99
C ALA A 147 17.10 -4.12 -6.23
N SER A 148 17.92 -5.08 -5.79
CA SER A 148 19.37 -5.09 -5.97
C SER A 148 19.83 -6.07 -7.04
#